data_AF-A0A949U9A9-F1
#
_entry.id   AF-A0A949U9A9-F1
#
_cell.length_a   1.000
_cell.length_b   1.000
_cell.length_c   1.000
_cell.angle_alpha   90.00
_cell.angle_beta   90.00
_cell.angle_gamma   90.00
#
_symmetry.space_group_name_H-M   'P 1'
#
loop_
_entity.id
_entity.type
_entity.pdbx_description
1 polymer ?
#
loop_
_entity_poly.entity_id
_entity_poly.type
_entity_poly.pdbx_seq_one_letter_code
_entity_poly.pdbx_strand_id
1 'polypeptide(L)'
;MSESPSERESATPSAAEAVERKVRRNRPALVLLALVALSALLAAAWIDTRSRIAGTQEEVARRLREVEADARDARSAARQSQETLREAQVRIAQLETRLAESQSQQLALEALYQELSRTRDEWQLAEIEQVLAIASQQLQLAGNVRAGLLALQLAESRLNRADRPQFVPIRRALARDIERLKALPAIDFPGMSLRLDALAASVDALPLAYDERL
;
A
#
# COMPACT_ATOMS: atom_id res chain seq x y z
N MET A 1 -31.18 22.23 132.40
CA MET A 1 -30.49 21.49 133.47
C MET A 1 -29.23 20.91 132.85
N SER A 2 -28.04 21.43 133.14
CA SER A 2 -27.23 21.13 134.34
C SER A 2 -26.88 19.63 134.32
N GLU A 3 -25.63 19.17 134.25
CA GLU A 3 -24.44 19.57 135.00
C GLU A 3 -23.14 19.22 134.27
N SER A 4 -22.11 20.05 134.48
CA SER A 4 -20.70 19.62 134.56
C SER A 4 -20.36 19.30 136.01
N PRO A 5 -19.34 18.47 136.27
CA PRO A 5 -18.11 18.96 136.91
C PRO A 5 -16.83 18.34 136.28
N SER A 6 -15.75 19.10 136.02
CA SER A 6 -14.63 19.53 136.91
C SER A 6 -13.76 18.34 137.38
N GLU A 7 -12.58 18.11 136.75
CA GLU A 7 -11.21 18.44 137.23
C GLU A 7 -10.76 17.57 138.43
N ARG A 8 -9.56 16.95 138.53
CA ARG A 8 -8.22 17.04 137.93
C ARG A 8 -7.51 15.71 138.26
N GLU A 9 -6.54 15.27 137.45
CA GLU A 9 -5.27 14.79 138.00
C GLU A 9 -4.13 14.92 136.98
N SER A 10 -3.02 15.46 137.46
CA SER A 10 -1.81 15.82 136.75
C SER A 10 -0.70 14.83 137.09
N ALA A 11 0.04 14.33 136.10
CA ALA A 11 1.50 14.15 136.14
C ALA A 11 2.03 13.44 134.87
N THR A 12 2.67 14.20 133.99
CA THR A 12 3.80 13.76 133.16
C THR A 12 5.06 13.70 134.05
N PRO A 13 6.19 13.04 133.69
CA PRO A 13 6.85 13.22 132.39
C PRO A 13 7.75 12.04 131.90
N SER A 14 8.54 12.33 130.87
CA SER A 14 9.79 11.64 130.47
C SER A 14 9.64 10.48 129.48
N ALA A 15 10.44 10.32 128.44
CA ALA A 15 11.39 11.15 127.70
C ALA A 15 11.88 10.25 126.55
N ALA A 16 12.25 10.90 125.43
CA ALA A 16 13.19 10.38 124.42
C ALA A 16 12.70 9.16 123.60
N GLU A 17 12.91 9.05 122.29
CA GLU A 17 14.03 9.51 121.49
C GLU A 17 13.53 9.95 120.10
N ALA A 18 14.05 11.10 119.68
CA ALA A 18 14.16 11.45 118.28
C ALA A 18 15.03 10.42 117.57
N VAL A 19 14.52 9.84 116.48
CA VAL A 19 15.41 9.36 115.40
C VAL A 19 15.41 10.44 114.33
N GLU A 20 16.16 11.50 114.63
CA GLU A 20 16.70 12.42 113.65
C GLU A 20 17.66 11.62 112.76
N ARG A 21 17.13 11.00 111.70
CA ARG A 21 17.97 10.35 110.67
C ARG A 21 18.57 11.44 109.80
N LYS A 22 19.62 12.04 110.35
CA LYS A 22 20.71 12.77 109.72
C LYS A 22 20.63 12.72 108.19
N VAL A 23 20.17 13.81 107.58
CA VAL A 23 20.44 14.15 106.16
C VAL A 23 21.94 14.45 106.06
N ARG A 24 22.75 13.41 106.22
CA ARG A 24 24.19 13.44 106.07
C ARG A 24 24.48 13.15 104.60
N ARG A 25 24.44 14.21 103.78
CA ARG A 25 25.17 14.38 102.51
C ARG A 25 25.57 13.08 101.75
N ASN A 26 24.61 12.25 101.32
CA ASN A 26 24.82 11.17 100.32
C ASN A 26 24.93 11.73 98.89
N ARG A 27 25.57 12.89 98.72
CA ARG A 27 25.86 13.49 97.42
C ARG A 27 26.59 12.53 96.46
N PRO A 28 27.53 11.65 96.86
CA PRO A 28 28.16 10.76 95.89
C PRO A 28 27.21 9.68 95.35
N ALA A 29 26.27 9.16 96.14
CA ALA A 29 25.31 8.13 95.69
C ALA A 29 24.27 8.69 94.71
N LEU A 30 23.77 9.91 94.96
CA LEU A 30 22.87 10.60 94.02
C LEU A 30 23.58 10.98 92.72
N VAL A 31 24.87 11.37 92.78
CA VAL A 31 25.68 11.66 91.59
C VAL A 31 25.93 10.40 90.77
N LEU A 32 26.21 9.25 91.39
CA LEU A 32 26.34 7.97 90.68
C LEU A 32 25.04 7.56 89.99
N LEU A 33 23.90 7.71 90.66
CA LEU A 33 22.59 7.37 90.09
C LEU A 33 22.24 8.31 88.92
N ALA A 34 22.56 9.60 89.01
CA ALA A 34 22.42 10.54 87.91
C ALA A 34 23.33 10.22 86.72
N LEU A 35 24.56 9.76 86.96
CA LEU A 35 25.49 9.30 85.92
C LEU A 35 24.98 8.06 85.18
N VAL A 36 24.43 7.08 85.90
CA VAL A 36 23.81 5.88 85.29
C VAL A 36 22.56 6.25 84.50
N ALA A 37 21.72 7.15 85.01
CA ALA A 37 20.57 7.65 84.27
C ALA A 37 21.00 8.37 82.99
N LEU A 38 22.04 9.20 83.06
CA LEU A 38 22.58 9.92 81.90
C LEU A 38 23.17 8.95 80.86
N SER A 39 23.93 7.93 81.28
CA SER A 39 24.48 6.94 80.37
C SER A 39 23.39 6.08 79.71
N ALA A 40 22.34 5.72 80.44
CA ALA A 40 21.18 5.04 79.89
C ALA A 40 20.43 5.89 78.84
N LEU A 41 20.26 7.19 79.10
CA LEU A 41 19.67 8.12 78.14
C LEU A 41 20.53 8.27 76.88
N LEU A 42 21.85 8.36 77.02
CA LEU A 42 22.78 8.41 75.88
C LEU A 42 22.75 7.11 75.05
N ALA A 43 22.68 5.95 75.71
CA ALA A 43 22.56 4.66 75.02
C ALA A 43 21.22 4.53 74.28
N ALA A 44 20.12 4.97 74.89
CA ALA A 44 18.81 5.01 74.25
C ALA A 44 18.79 5.94 73.03
N ALA A 45 19.38 7.14 73.15
CA ALA A 45 19.51 8.09 72.04
C ALA A 45 20.39 7.53 70.91
N TRP A 46 21.47 6.80 71.25
CA TRP A 46 22.32 6.13 70.27
C TRP A 46 21.56 5.03 69.50
N ILE A 47 20.77 4.21 70.20
CA ILE A 47 19.97 3.14 69.60
C ILE A 47 18.88 3.74 68.68
N ASP A 48 18.20 4.79 69.11
CA ASP A 48 17.19 5.50 68.29
C ASP A 48 17.82 6.14 67.04
N THR A 49 19.00 6.74 67.18
CA THR A 49 19.73 7.28 66.02
C THR A 49 20.13 6.16 65.06
N ARG A 50 20.58 5.01 65.57
CA ARG A 50 20.97 3.85 64.76
C ARG A 50 19.77 3.22 64.03
N SER A 51 18.62 3.11 64.68
CA SER A 51 17.40 2.56 64.07
C SER A 51 16.85 3.49 62.98
N ARG A 52 16.85 4.81 63.21
CA ARG A 52 16.49 5.81 62.19
C ARG A 52 17.38 5.72 60.96
N ILE A 53 18.70 5.61 61.15
CA ILE A 53 19.65 5.45 60.04
C ILE A 53 19.37 4.16 59.27
N ALA A 54 19.15 3.04 59.96
CA ALA A 54 18.82 1.77 59.31
C ALA A 54 17.52 1.86 58.47
N GLY A 55 16.47 2.48 59.00
CA GLY A 55 15.21 2.70 58.27
C GLY A 55 15.37 3.58 57.03
N THR A 56 16.16 4.67 57.11
CA THR A 56 16.44 5.51 55.94
C THR A 56 17.25 4.80 54.86
N GLN A 57 18.21 3.94 55.26
CA GLN A 57 18.99 3.14 54.32
C GLN A 57 18.11 2.12 53.58
N GLU A 58 17.16 1.51 54.28
CA GLU A 58 16.22 0.57 53.68
C GLU A 58 15.28 1.27 52.68
N GLU A 59 14.75 2.43 53.03
CA GLU A 59 13.90 3.24 52.13
C GLU A 59 14.67 3.70 50.88
N VAL A 60 15.91 4.16 51.03
CA VAL A 60 16.77 4.52 49.89
C VAL A 60 17.07 3.30 49.02
N ALA A 61 17.40 2.17 49.64
CA ALA A 61 17.63 0.92 48.90
C ALA A 61 16.37 0.46 48.15
N ARG A 62 15.19 0.63 48.74
CA ARG A 62 13.91 0.33 48.10
C ARG A 62 13.65 1.25 46.90
N ARG A 63 13.80 2.57 47.08
CA ARG A 63 13.65 3.55 45.99
C ARG A 63 14.66 3.33 44.86
N LEU A 64 15.91 2.96 45.20
CA LEU A 64 16.92 2.66 44.19
C LEU A 64 16.53 1.43 43.36
N ARG A 65 16.01 0.38 44.00
CA ARG A 65 15.49 -0.81 43.30
C ARG A 65 14.29 -0.49 42.41
N GLU A 66 13.39 0.37 42.87
CA GLU A 66 12.23 0.84 42.11
C GLU A 66 12.66 1.63 40.86
N VAL A 67 13.55 2.60 41.03
CA VAL A 67 14.12 3.37 39.91
C VAL A 67 14.90 2.47 38.95
N GLU A 68 15.62 1.47 39.44
CA GLU A 68 16.29 0.48 38.59
C GLU A 68 15.30 -0.39 37.81
N ALA A 69 14.15 -0.75 38.40
CA ALA A 69 13.10 -1.50 37.73
C ALA A 69 12.44 -0.64 36.63
N ASP A 70 12.03 0.59 36.96
CA ASP A 70 11.46 1.55 36.00
C ASP A 70 12.42 1.82 34.85
N ALA A 71 13.73 1.97 35.14
CA ALA A 71 14.74 2.17 34.11
C ALA A 71 14.91 0.94 33.20
N ARG A 72 14.73 -0.29 33.71
CA ARG A 72 14.73 -1.51 32.89
C ARG A 72 13.50 -1.59 32.02
N ASP A 73 12.34 -1.24 32.55
CA ASP A 73 11.06 -1.23 31.82
C ASP A 73 11.04 -0.15 30.74
N ALA A 74 11.53 1.05 31.03
CA ALA A 74 11.68 2.11 30.03
C ALA A 74 12.63 1.69 28.90
N ARG A 75 13.75 1.02 29.24
CA ARG A 75 14.69 0.51 28.23
C ARG A 75 14.10 -0.62 27.40
N SER A 76 13.30 -1.52 27.98
CA SER A 76 12.66 -2.61 27.25
C SER A 76 11.56 -2.06 26.31
N ALA A 77 10.74 -1.13 26.79
CA ALA A 77 9.74 -0.43 25.98
C ALA A 77 10.37 0.35 24.82
N ALA A 78 11.48 1.05 25.07
CA ALA A 78 12.22 1.76 24.02
C ALA A 78 12.77 0.79 22.95
N ARG A 79 13.31 -0.37 23.35
CA ARG A 79 13.76 -1.41 22.41
C ARG A 79 12.62 -1.98 21.58
N GLN A 80 11.47 -2.26 22.22
CA GLN A 80 10.28 -2.74 21.53
C GLN A 80 9.78 -1.72 20.51
N SER A 81 9.72 -0.44 20.88
CA SER A 81 9.33 0.63 19.96
C SER A 81 10.27 0.72 18.76
N GLN A 82 11.60 0.64 18.98
CA GLN A 82 12.56 0.61 17.88
C GLN A 82 12.35 -0.59 16.95
N GLU A 83 12.03 -1.77 17.49
CA GLU A 83 11.77 -2.95 16.68
C GLU A 83 10.50 -2.81 15.86
N THR A 84 9.41 -2.29 16.45
CA THR A 84 8.17 -2.01 15.71
C THR A 84 8.37 -0.97 14.60
N LEU A 85 9.22 0.04 14.82
CA LEU A 85 9.57 1.02 13.80
C LEU A 85 10.36 0.39 12.65
N ARG A 86 11.31 -0.50 12.94
CA ARG A 86 12.02 -1.26 11.90
C ARG A 86 11.08 -2.14 11.10
N GLU A 87 10.18 -2.87 11.77
CA GLU A 87 9.20 -3.71 11.09
C GLU A 87 8.26 -2.89 10.19
N ALA A 88 7.79 -1.73 10.67
CA ALA A 88 6.98 -0.81 9.89
C ALA A 88 7.73 -0.29 8.65
N GLN A 89 9.00 0.08 8.79
CA GLN A 89 9.85 0.50 7.67
C GLN A 89 10.02 -0.62 6.63
N VAL A 90 10.23 -1.86 7.06
CA VAL A 90 10.31 -3.03 6.16
C VAL A 90 8.99 -3.23 5.40
N ARG A 91 7.84 -3.13 6.10
CA ARG A 91 6.52 -3.25 5.46
C ARG A 91 6.28 -2.13 4.45
N ILE A 92 6.68 -0.90 4.76
CA ILE A 92 6.58 0.25 3.84
C ILE A 92 7.43 -0.01 2.59
N ALA A 93 8.69 -0.41 2.74
CA ALA A 93 9.56 -0.72 1.60
C ALA A 93 8.99 -1.84 0.70
N GLN A 94 8.37 -2.85 1.29
CA GLN A 94 7.68 -3.92 0.54
C GLN A 94 6.46 -3.38 -0.22
N LEU A 95 5.67 -2.49 0.39
CA LEU A 95 4.50 -1.87 -0.26
C LEU A 95 4.93 -0.95 -1.40
N GLU A 96 5.98 -0.16 -1.22
CA GLU A 96 6.57 0.68 -2.28
C GLU A 96 7.04 -0.17 -3.46
N THR A 97 7.70 -1.31 -3.19
CA THR A 97 8.13 -2.25 -4.23
C THR A 97 6.92 -2.83 -4.99
N ARG A 98 5.88 -3.29 -4.29
CA ARG A 98 4.66 -3.81 -4.92
C ARG A 98 3.92 -2.75 -5.72
N LEU A 99 3.92 -1.50 -5.24
CA LEU A 99 3.31 -0.39 -5.95
C LEU A 99 4.06 -0.08 -7.25
N ALA A 100 5.39 -0.03 -7.20
CA ALA A 100 6.23 0.17 -8.39
C ALA A 100 6.05 -0.97 -9.40
N GLU A 101 5.94 -2.22 -8.93
CA GLU A 101 5.64 -3.38 -9.77
C GLU A 101 4.24 -3.29 -10.40
N SER A 102 3.22 -2.89 -9.63
CA SER A 102 1.87 -2.72 -10.18
C SER A 102 1.81 -1.61 -11.23
N GLN A 103 2.50 -0.49 -11.00
CA GLN A 103 2.60 0.60 -11.97
C GLN A 103 3.32 0.15 -13.26
N SER A 104 4.41 -0.62 -13.14
CA SER A 104 5.12 -1.14 -14.31
C SER A 104 4.26 -2.14 -15.10
N GLN A 105 3.49 -3.00 -14.41
CA GLN A 105 2.53 -3.90 -15.03
C GLN A 105 1.41 -3.14 -15.76
N GLN A 106 0.89 -2.06 -15.18
CA GLN A 106 -0.11 -1.20 -15.83
C GLN A 106 0.43 -0.56 -17.12
N LEU A 107 1.65 0.00 -17.07
CA LEU A 107 2.29 0.57 -18.24
C LEU A 107 2.57 -0.49 -19.33
N ALA A 108 3.02 -1.68 -18.93
CA ALA A 108 3.23 -2.79 -19.86
C ALA A 108 1.93 -3.25 -20.52
N LEU A 109 0.83 -3.29 -19.75
CA LEU A 109 -0.49 -3.64 -20.26
C LEU A 109 -1.01 -2.59 -21.23
N GLU A 110 -0.85 -1.30 -20.92
CA GLU A 110 -1.25 -0.21 -21.81
C GLU A 110 -0.44 -0.24 -23.12
N ALA A 111 0.87 -0.47 -23.04
CA ALA A 111 1.72 -0.67 -24.21
C ALA A 111 1.27 -1.89 -25.04
N LEU A 112 0.92 -3.01 -24.40
CA LEU A 112 0.40 -4.20 -25.08
C LEU A 112 -0.94 -3.92 -25.78
N TYR A 113 -1.84 -3.17 -25.15
CA TYR A 113 -3.11 -2.79 -25.78
C TYR A 113 -2.91 -1.87 -26.99
N GLN A 114 -2.00 -0.90 -26.88
CA GLN A 114 -1.66 -0.03 -28.00
C GLN A 114 -1.03 -0.81 -29.16
N GLU A 115 -0.07 -1.69 -28.87
CA GLU A 115 0.57 -2.55 -29.86
C GLU A 115 -0.46 -3.47 -30.53
N LEU A 116 -1.29 -4.17 -29.75
CA LEU A 116 -2.31 -5.07 -30.31
C LEU A 116 -3.34 -4.32 -31.18
N SER A 117 -3.77 -3.12 -30.76
CA SER A 117 -4.65 -2.29 -31.59
C SER A 117 -3.96 -1.89 -32.89
N ARG A 118 -2.70 -1.47 -32.82
CA ARG A 118 -1.91 -1.08 -33.99
C ARG A 118 -1.68 -2.26 -34.94
N THR A 119 -1.23 -3.40 -34.44
CA THR A 119 -1.02 -4.62 -35.25
C THR A 119 -2.31 -5.07 -35.92
N ARG A 120 -3.46 -4.97 -35.23
CA ARG A 120 -4.76 -5.30 -35.83
C ARG A 120 -5.13 -4.35 -36.96
N ASP A 121 -4.92 -3.06 -36.78
CA ASP A 121 -5.20 -2.06 -37.81
C ASP A 121 -4.24 -2.24 -39.01
N GLU A 122 -2.96 -2.53 -38.79
CA GLU A 122 -1.97 -2.84 -39.83
C GLU A 122 -2.31 -4.12 -40.59
N TRP A 123 -2.72 -5.19 -39.89
CA TRP A 123 -3.15 -6.44 -40.51
C TRP A 123 -4.40 -6.24 -41.38
N GLN A 124 -5.38 -5.48 -40.90
CA GLN A 124 -6.58 -5.14 -41.68
C GLN A 124 -6.21 -4.36 -42.95
N LEU A 125 -5.27 -3.43 -42.86
CA LEU A 125 -4.82 -2.65 -44.01
C LEU A 125 -4.13 -3.56 -45.05
N ALA A 126 -3.24 -4.44 -44.61
CA ALA A 126 -2.55 -5.39 -45.48
C ALA A 126 -3.53 -6.34 -46.19
N GLU A 127 -4.57 -6.80 -45.50
CA GLU A 127 -5.61 -7.63 -46.12
C GLU A 127 -6.39 -6.87 -47.20
N ILE A 128 -6.67 -5.58 -46.98
CA ILE A 128 -7.37 -4.74 -47.95
C ILE A 128 -6.48 -4.41 -49.15
N GLU A 129 -5.19 -4.15 -48.90
CA GLU A 129 -4.19 -3.96 -49.95
C GLU A 129 -4.11 -5.19 -50.85
N GLN A 130 -4.09 -6.40 -50.28
CA GLN A 130 -4.09 -7.64 -51.06
C GLN A 130 -5.34 -7.77 -51.94
N VAL A 131 -6.53 -7.46 -51.42
CA VAL A 131 -7.77 -7.49 -52.21
C VAL A 131 -7.74 -6.44 -53.32
N LEU A 132 -7.23 -5.25 -53.03
CA LEU A 132 -7.08 -4.18 -54.02
C LEU A 132 -6.06 -4.54 -55.11
N ALA A 133 -4.96 -5.21 -54.76
CA ALA A 133 -3.99 -5.72 -55.71
C ALA A 133 -4.62 -6.74 -56.67
N ILE A 134 -5.45 -7.66 -56.15
CA ILE A 134 -6.22 -8.61 -56.97
C ILE A 134 -7.19 -7.87 -57.89
N ALA A 135 -7.91 -6.86 -57.37
CA ALA A 135 -8.82 -6.04 -58.18
C ALA A 135 -8.07 -5.34 -59.33
N SER A 136 -6.94 -4.70 -59.02
CA SER A 136 -6.10 -4.03 -60.02
C SER A 136 -5.60 -5.02 -61.07
N GLN A 137 -5.19 -6.22 -60.66
CA GLN A 137 -4.73 -7.26 -61.57
C GLN A 137 -5.83 -7.70 -62.54
N GLN A 138 -7.07 -7.90 -62.07
CA GLN A 138 -8.21 -8.27 -62.92
C GLN A 138 -8.58 -7.16 -63.91
N LEU A 139 -8.45 -5.90 -63.51
CA LEU A 139 -8.75 -4.75 -64.37
C LEU A 139 -7.66 -4.53 -65.43
N GLN A 140 -6.38 -4.64 -65.07
CA GLN A 140 -5.26 -4.34 -65.97
C GLN A 140 -4.88 -5.52 -66.88
N LEU A 141 -4.86 -6.75 -66.36
CA LEU A 141 -4.41 -7.92 -67.13
C LEU A 141 -5.54 -8.62 -67.86
N ALA A 142 -6.70 -8.77 -67.20
CA ALA A 142 -7.82 -9.54 -67.74
C ALA A 142 -8.90 -8.67 -68.38
N GLY A 143 -8.87 -7.34 -68.20
CA GLY A 143 -9.95 -6.45 -68.61
C GLY A 143 -11.30 -6.81 -67.97
N ASN A 144 -11.29 -7.61 -66.90
CA ASN A 144 -12.48 -8.18 -66.31
C ASN A 144 -13.08 -7.22 -65.28
N VAL A 145 -13.86 -6.25 -65.78
CA VAL A 145 -14.52 -5.22 -64.97
C VAL A 145 -15.41 -5.83 -63.89
N ARG A 146 -16.09 -6.95 -64.18
CA ARG A 146 -17.00 -7.61 -63.22
C ARG A 146 -16.23 -8.21 -62.05
N ALA A 147 -15.12 -8.89 -62.31
CA ALA A 147 -14.27 -9.45 -61.26
C ALA A 147 -13.61 -8.35 -60.43
N GLY A 148 -13.12 -7.29 -61.08
CA GLY A 148 -12.59 -6.10 -60.40
C GLY A 148 -13.62 -5.44 -59.48
N LEU A 149 -14.85 -5.23 -59.95
CA LEU A 149 -15.93 -4.64 -59.17
C LEU A 149 -16.28 -5.47 -57.93
N LEU A 150 -16.37 -6.80 -58.06
CA LEU A 150 -16.62 -7.69 -56.92
C LEU A 150 -15.50 -7.62 -55.89
N ALA A 151 -14.24 -7.57 -56.33
CA ALA A 151 -13.10 -7.42 -55.42
C ALA A 151 -13.11 -6.07 -54.69
N LEU A 152 -13.44 -4.96 -55.39
CA LEU A 152 -13.58 -3.65 -54.74
C LEU A 152 -14.74 -3.61 -53.74
N GLN A 153 -15.89 -4.23 -54.05
CA GLN A 153 -17.02 -4.35 -53.11
C GLN A 153 -16.65 -5.19 -51.89
N LEU A 154 -15.86 -6.25 -52.08
CA LEU A 154 -15.34 -7.05 -50.98
C LEU A 154 -14.43 -6.22 -50.06
N ALA A 155 -13.50 -5.45 -50.64
CA ALA A 155 -12.65 -4.52 -49.89
C ALA A 155 -13.49 -3.47 -49.13
N GLU A 156 -14.54 -2.92 -49.76
CA GLU A 156 -15.46 -1.97 -49.12
C GLU A 156 -16.18 -2.60 -47.91
N SER A 157 -16.70 -3.81 -48.07
CA SER A 157 -17.39 -4.54 -47.01
C SER A 157 -16.48 -4.87 -45.81
N ARG A 158 -15.19 -5.11 -46.07
CA ARG A 158 -14.19 -5.37 -45.01
C ARG A 158 -13.84 -4.08 -44.29
N LEU A 159 -13.64 -3.00 -45.02
CA LEU A 159 -13.32 -1.69 -44.47
C LEU A 159 -14.49 -1.13 -43.64
N ASN A 160 -15.74 -1.35 -44.06
CA ASN A 160 -16.93 -0.96 -43.31
C ASN A 160 -17.11 -1.75 -42.01
N ARG A 161 -16.67 -3.01 -41.95
CA ARG A 161 -16.70 -3.82 -40.72
C ARG A 161 -15.69 -3.36 -39.66
N ALA A 162 -14.62 -2.67 -40.07
CA ALA A 162 -13.59 -2.20 -39.14
C ALA A 162 -14.01 -0.92 -38.38
N ASP A 163 -14.96 -0.13 -38.91
CA ASP A 163 -15.54 1.09 -38.33
C ASP A 163 -14.53 2.07 -37.65
N ARG A 164 -13.34 2.23 -38.26
CA ARG A 164 -12.31 3.16 -37.78
C ARG A 164 -12.34 4.50 -38.54
N PRO A 165 -12.20 5.65 -37.86
CA PRO A 165 -12.14 6.97 -38.52
C PRO A 165 -10.98 7.12 -39.50
N GLN A 166 -9.83 6.49 -39.23
CA GLN A 166 -8.64 6.55 -40.10
C GLN A 166 -8.86 5.97 -41.50
N PHE A 167 -9.90 5.14 -41.68
CA PHE A 167 -10.23 4.49 -42.94
C PHE A 167 -11.22 5.26 -43.82
N VAL A 168 -11.74 6.39 -43.33
CA VAL A 168 -12.70 7.24 -44.08
C VAL A 168 -12.16 7.70 -45.45
N PRO A 169 -10.89 8.15 -45.60
CA PRO A 169 -10.36 8.55 -46.90
C PRO A 169 -10.34 7.40 -47.91
N ILE A 170 -9.96 6.19 -47.45
CA ILE A 170 -9.89 4.98 -48.28
C ILE A 170 -11.30 4.58 -48.73
N ARG A 171 -12.28 4.58 -47.82
CA ARG A 171 -13.69 4.30 -48.16
C ARG A 171 -14.21 5.23 -49.25
N ARG A 172 -13.91 6.53 -49.16
CA ARG A 172 -14.32 7.51 -50.18
C ARG A 172 -13.65 7.26 -51.53
N ALA A 173 -12.38 6.87 -51.54
CA ALA A 173 -11.68 6.52 -52.78
C ALA A 173 -12.30 5.28 -53.42
N LEU A 174 -12.49 4.22 -52.64
CA LEU A 174 -13.07 2.96 -53.09
C LEU A 174 -14.48 3.14 -53.63
N ALA A 175 -15.33 3.92 -52.94
CA ALA A 175 -16.68 4.23 -53.40
C ALA A 175 -16.68 4.96 -54.76
N ARG A 176 -15.76 5.90 -54.98
CA ARG A 176 -15.60 6.57 -56.29
C ARG A 176 -15.15 5.61 -57.39
N ASP A 177 -14.22 4.71 -57.08
CA ASP A 177 -13.72 3.74 -58.04
C ASP A 177 -14.79 2.69 -58.42
N ILE A 178 -15.58 2.25 -57.43
CA ILE A 178 -16.76 1.40 -57.65
C ILE A 178 -17.76 2.08 -58.58
N GLU A 179 -18.12 3.34 -58.32
CA GLU A 179 -19.05 4.09 -59.18
C GLU A 179 -18.50 4.31 -60.58
N ARG A 180 -17.20 4.59 -60.73
CA ARG A 180 -16.54 4.67 -62.05
C ARG A 180 -16.61 3.36 -62.81
N LEU A 181 -16.35 2.23 -62.15
CA LEU A 181 -16.43 0.91 -62.80
C LEU A 181 -17.87 0.51 -63.16
N LYS A 182 -18.87 0.89 -62.35
CA LYS A 182 -20.28 0.67 -62.67
C LYS A 182 -20.75 1.49 -63.87
N ALA A 183 -20.18 2.68 -64.06
CA ALA A 183 -20.50 3.55 -65.19
C ALA A 183 -19.87 3.09 -66.52
N LEU A 184 -18.92 2.15 -66.49
CA LEU A 184 -18.36 1.56 -67.71
C LEU A 184 -19.40 0.66 -68.39
N PRO A 185 -19.52 0.73 -69.74
CA PRO A 185 -20.35 -0.21 -70.48
C PRO A 185 -19.88 -1.65 -70.21
N ALA A 186 -20.80 -2.56 -69.90
CA ALA A 186 -20.46 -3.97 -69.79
C ALA A 186 -20.07 -4.51 -71.18
N ILE A 187 -18.79 -4.76 -71.38
CA ILE A 187 -18.27 -5.33 -72.63
C ILE A 187 -18.58 -6.83 -72.66
N ASP A 188 -19.48 -7.25 -73.56
CA ASP A 188 -19.87 -8.64 -73.77
C ASP A 188 -18.84 -9.39 -74.63
N PHE A 189 -17.76 -9.84 -73.99
CA PHE A 189 -16.71 -10.63 -74.64
C PHE A 189 -17.23 -11.92 -75.32
N PRO A 190 -18.11 -12.74 -74.69
CA PRO A 190 -18.71 -13.90 -75.36
C PRO A 190 -19.47 -13.53 -76.63
N GLY A 191 -20.29 -12.49 -76.59
CA GLY A 191 -21.05 -12.02 -77.76
C GLY A 191 -20.15 -11.49 -78.89
N MET A 192 -19.06 -10.82 -78.54
CA MET A 192 -18.07 -10.39 -79.54
C MET A 192 -17.28 -11.56 -80.13
N SER A 193 -16.93 -12.57 -79.33
CA SER A 193 -16.28 -13.79 -79.83
C SER A 193 -17.17 -14.52 -80.83
N LEU A 194 -18.45 -14.73 -80.49
CA LEU A 194 -19.43 -15.34 -81.40
C LEU A 194 -19.59 -14.55 -82.71
N ARG A 195 -19.58 -13.21 -82.64
CA ARG A 195 -19.61 -12.37 -83.84
C ARG A 195 -18.34 -12.49 -84.67
N LEU A 196 -17.18 -12.59 -84.04
CA LEU A 196 -15.90 -12.80 -84.73
C LEU A 196 -15.83 -14.18 -85.37
N ASP A 197 -16.30 -15.23 -84.70
CA ASP A 197 -16.39 -16.59 -85.26
C ASP A 197 -17.34 -16.63 -86.46
N ALA A 198 -18.49 -15.96 -86.36
CA ALA A 198 -19.44 -15.83 -87.47
C ALA A 198 -18.85 -15.04 -88.65
N LEU A 199 -18.09 -13.97 -88.38
CA LEU A 199 -17.37 -13.20 -89.40
C LEU A 199 -16.28 -14.04 -90.07
N ALA A 200 -15.49 -14.79 -89.30
CA ALA A 200 -14.47 -15.69 -89.82
C ALA A 200 -15.09 -16.76 -90.75
N ALA A 201 -16.19 -17.39 -90.33
CA ALA A 201 -16.92 -18.34 -91.17
C ALA A 201 -17.51 -17.69 -92.44
N SER A 202 -17.90 -16.42 -92.39
CA SER A 202 -18.39 -15.70 -93.57
C SER A 202 -17.30 -15.36 -94.58
N VAL A 203 -16.03 -15.25 -94.15
CA VAL A 203 -14.88 -15.02 -95.02
C VAL A 203 -14.58 -16.26 -95.86
N ASP A 204 -14.70 -17.46 -95.29
CA ASP A 204 -14.55 -18.73 -96.04
C ASP A 204 -15.64 -18.92 -97.12
N ALA A 205 -16.77 -18.23 -96.97
CA ALA A 205 -17.88 -18.25 -97.94
C ALA A 205 -17.77 -17.14 -99.01
N LEU A 206 -16.74 -16.29 -98.98
CA LEU A 206 -16.55 -15.27 -100.01
C LEU A 206 -16.05 -15.92 -101.31
N PRO A 207 -16.71 -15.65 -102.45
CA PRO A 207 -16.29 -16.19 -103.74
C PRO A 207 -14.91 -15.64 -104.12
N LEU A 208 -14.01 -16.54 -104.53
CA LEU A 208 -12.69 -16.16 -105.04
C LEU A 208 -12.87 -15.29 -106.28
N ALA A 209 -12.34 -14.06 -106.23
CA ALA A 209 -12.28 -13.16 -107.37
C ALA A 209 -11.20 -13.64 -108.35
N TYR A 210 -11.46 -14.74 -109.04
CA TYR A 210 -10.81 -15.10 -110.29
C TYR A 210 -11.86 -15.74 -111.19
N ASP A 211 -12.71 -14.88 -111.76
CA ASP A 211 -13.47 -15.22 -112.95
C ASP A 211 -12.56 -14.91 -114.13
N GLU A 212 -12.05 -15.97 -114.77
CA GLU A 212 -11.32 -15.88 -116.03
C GLU A 212 -12.20 -15.15 -117.06
N ARG A 213 -11.79 -13.95 -117.46
CA ARG A 213 -12.17 -13.42 -118.77
C ARG A 213 -11.04 -13.69 -119.74
N LEU A 214 -11.26 -14.75 -120.52
CA LEU A 214 -10.98 -14.92 -121.97
C LEU A 214 -9.89 -14.03 -122.58
#